data_AF-A0AAU2N3Y5-F1
#
_entry.id   AF-A0AAU2N3Y5-F1
#
_cell.length_a   1.000
_cell.length_b   1.000
_cell.length_c   1.000
_cell.angle_alpha   90.00
_cell.angle_beta   90.00
_cell.angle_gamma   90.00
#
_symmetry.space_group_name_H-M   'P 1'
#
loop_
_entity.id
_entity.type
_entity.pdbx_description
1 polymer ?
#
loop_
_entity_poly.entity_id
_entity_poly.type
_entity_poly.pdbx_seq_one_letter_code
_entity_poly.pdbx_strand_id
1 'polypeptide(L)' 'MSDHPHDREAVAALDALRAALAAHGVTLPSLDLHLLSYAGRYDSPPLITLGNCNPATAQRLADVLRAAR' A
#
# COMPACT_ATOMS: atom_id res chain seq x y z
N MET A 1 -11.09 11.90 -8.76
CA MET A 1 -9.74 12.42 -8.45
C MET A 1 -9.92 13.31 -7.24
N SER A 2 -9.24 13.02 -6.14
CA SER A 2 -9.42 13.75 -4.88
C SER A 2 -8.75 15.13 -4.95
N ASP A 3 -9.25 16.10 -4.20
CA ASP A 3 -8.61 17.42 -4.03
C ASP A 3 -7.42 17.37 -3.04
N HIS A 4 -7.03 16.18 -2.56
CA HIS A 4 -5.89 16.04 -1.65
C HIS A 4 -4.59 16.42 -2.37
N PRO A 5 -3.73 17.29 -1.79
CA PRO A 5 -2.49 17.76 -2.43
C PRO A 5 -1.49 16.64 -2.80
N HIS A 6 -1.64 15.46 -2.21
CA HIS A 6 -0.79 14.27 -2.41
C HIS A 6 -1.52 13.12 -3.13
N ASP A 7 -2.69 13.37 -3.73
CA ASP A 7 -3.51 12.33 -4.38
C ASP A 7 -2.73 11.50 -5.39
N ARG A 8 -2.04 12.16 -6.34
CA ARG A 8 -1.28 11.47 -7.39
C ARG A 8 -0.13 10.65 -6.84
N GLU A 9 0.60 11.17 -5.85
CA GLU A 9 1.72 10.47 -5.22
C GLU A 9 1.22 9.20 -4.51
N ALA A 10 0.11 9.32 -3.77
CA ALA A 10 -0.48 8.22 -3.04
C ALA A 10 -1.02 7.11 -3.96
N VAL A 11 -1.73 7.48 -5.03
CA VAL A 11 -2.23 6.53 -6.02
C VAL A 11 -1.07 5.83 -6.73
N ALA A 12 -0.04 6.57 -7.15
CA ALA A 12 1.13 5.98 -7.79
C ALA A 12 1.89 5.01 -6.86
N ALA A 13 2.04 5.37 -5.58
CA ALA A 13 2.66 4.50 -4.59
C ALA A 13 1.84 3.23 -4.33
N LEU A 14 0.51 3.35 -4.25
CA LEU A 14 -0.40 2.22 -4.11
C LEU A 14 -0.32 1.26 -5.31
N ASP A 15 -0.35 1.80 -6.54
CA ASP A 15 -0.27 0.99 -7.75
C ASP A 15 1.09 0.28 -7.87
N ALA A 16 2.19 0.98 -7.58
CA ALA A 16 3.53 0.39 -7.56
C ALA A 16 3.63 -0.75 -6.54
N LEU A 17 3.11 -0.56 -5.33
CA LEU A 17 3.09 -1.59 -4.29
C LEU A 17 2.23 -2.79 -4.70
N ARG A 18 1.04 -2.54 -5.27
CA ARG A 18 0.15 -3.59 -5.75
C ARG A 18 0.78 -4.41 -6.87
N ALA A 19 1.45 -3.76 -7.81
CA ALA A 19 2.17 -4.44 -8.90
C ALA A 19 3.34 -5.29 -8.37
N ALA A 20 4.13 -4.76 -7.43
CA ALA A 20 5.23 -5.50 -6.82
C ALA A 20 4.74 -6.74 -6.06
N LEU A 21 3.70 -6.61 -5.24
CA LEU A 21 3.12 -7.74 -4.51
C LEU A 21 2.56 -8.80 -5.47
N ALA A 22 1.84 -8.37 -6.52
CA ALA A 22 1.28 -9.28 -7.52
C ALA A 22 2.37 -10.04 -8.28
N ALA A 23 3.51 -9.41 -8.59
CA ALA A 23 4.65 -10.07 -9.22
C ALA A 23 5.23 -11.22 -8.37
N HIS A 24 5.05 -11.17 -7.05
CA HIS A 24 5.45 -12.22 -6.11
C HIS A 24 4.30 -13.16 -5.71
N GLY A 25 3.15 -13.09 -6.39
CA GLY A 25 1.98 -13.94 -6.11
C GLY A 25 1.27 -13.59 -4.80
N VAL A 26 1.51 -12.41 -4.25
CA VAL A 26 0.86 -11.91 -3.04
C VAL A 26 -0.27 -10.96 -3.43
N THR A 27 -1.49 -11.27 -3.00
CA THR A 27 -2.64 -10.38 -3.15
C THR A 27 -3.17 -9.99 -1.78
N LEU A 28 -3.24 -8.69 -1.51
CA LEU A 28 -3.83 -8.14 -0.29
C LEU A 28 -5.18 -7.50 -0.67
N PRO A 29 -6.31 -8.15 -0.37
CA PRO A 29 -7.63 -7.68 -0.82
C PRO A 29 -8.03 -6.35 -0.17
N SER A 30 -7.44 -6.02 0.97
CA SER A 30 -7.68 -4.77 1.68
C SER A 30 -6.59 -3.71 1.44
N LEU A 31 -5.71 -3.92 0.44
CA LEU A 31 -4.66 -2.96 0.09
C LEU A 31 -5.27 -1.77 -0.66
N ASP A 32 -5.39 -0.65 0.04
CA ASP A 32 -6.02 0.56 -0.47
C ASP A 32 -5.50 1.81 0.25
N LEU A 33 -5.90 3.00 -0.21
CA LEU A 33 -5.67 4.24 0.54
C LEU A 33 -6.50 4.24 1.82
N HIS A 34 -5.87 4.62 2.93
CA HIS A 34 -6.56 4.76 4.19
C HIS A 34 -7.50 5.97 4.14
N LEU A 35 -8.80 5.68 4.09
CA LEU A 35 -9.83 6.66 3.75
C LEU A 35 -9.84 7.88 4.66
N LEU A 36 -9.61 7.74 5.97
CA LEU A 36 -9.62 8.87 6.90
C LEU A 36 -8.42 9.80 6.71
N SER A 37 -7.25 9.26 6.41
CA SER A 37 -6.09 10.10 6.08
C SER A 37 -6.25 10.75 4.71
N TYR A 38 -6.92 10.08 3.78
CA TYR A 38 -7.13 10.56 2.41
C TYR A 38 -8.27 11.58 2.26
N ALA A 39 -9.30 11.50 3.10
CA ALA A 39 -10.38 12.47 3.16
C ALA A 39 -10.08 13.67 4.10
N GLY A 40 -9.03 13.55 4.90
CA GLY A 40 -8.57 14.62 5.78
C GLY A 40 -8.03 15.82 4.98
N ARG A 41 -8.14 17.02 5.57
CA ARG A 41 -7.53 18.26 5.03
C ARG A 41 -6.17 18.51 5.69
N TYR A 42 -5.38 17.47 5.85
CA TYR A 42 -4.06 17.58 6.46
C TYR A 42 -3.01 17.66 5.34
N ASP A 43 -1.95 18.45 5.56
CA ASP A 43 -0.81 18.53 4.63
C ASP A 43 0.05 17.25 4.63
N SER A 44 -0.25 16.28 5.50
CA SER A 44 0.46 15.01 5.54
C SER A 44 0.05 14.11 4.37
N PRO A 45 0.99 13.33 3.78
CA PRO A 45 0.64 12.34 2.77
C PRO A 45 -0.37 11.32 3.31
N PRO A 46 -1.36 10.90 2.50
CA PRO A 46 -2.33 9.90 2.93
C PRO A 46 -1.66 8.55 3.13
N LEU A 47 -2.12 7.80 4.13
CA LEU A 47 -1.55 6.49 4.45
C LEU A 47 -2.08 5.42 3.50
N ILE A 48 -1.30 4.36 3.30
CA ILE A 48 -1.73 3.15 2.60
C ILE A 48 -2.11 2.10 3.64
N THR A 49 -3.34 1.62 3.60
CA THR A 49 -3.79 0.48 4.40
C THR A 49 -3.22 -0.80 3.80
N LEU A 50 -2.37 -1.51 4.55
CA LEU A 50 -1.80 -2.80 4.12
C LEU A 50 -2.73 -4.00 4.34
N GLY A 51 -3.78 -3.84 5.14
CA GLY A 51 -4.79 -4.87 5.36
C GLY A 51 -4.30 -6.09 6.14
N ASN A 52 -5.16 -7.10 6.24
CA ASN A 52 -4.81 -8.38 6.83
C ASN A 52 -4.11 -9.26 5.79
N CYS A 53 -3.13 -10.04 6.22
CA CYS A 53 -2.49 -11.07 5.42
C CYS A 53 -2.47 -12.39 6.19
N ASN A 54 -2.44 -13.52 5.48
CA ASN A 54 -2.26 -14.82 6.12
C ASN A 54 -0.77 -15.04 6.49
N PRO A 55 -0.44 -15.97 7.41
CA PRO A 55 0.93 -16.21 7.84
C PRO A 55 1.90 -16.56 6.70
N ALA A 56 1.45 -17.31 5.70
CA ALA A 56 2.28 -17.65 4.54
C ALA A 56 2.66 -16.41 3.71
N THR A 57 1.74 -15.46 3.58
CA THR A 57 1.95 -14.19 2.91
C THR A 57 2.89 -13.30 3.71
N ALA A 58 2.69 -13.21 5.03
CA ALA A 58 3.56 -12.47 5.93
C ALA A 58 5.02 -12.97 5.85
N GLN A 59 5.22 -14.30 5.82
CA GLN A 59 6.55 -14.88 5.71
C GLN A 59 7.21 -14.55 4.36
N ARG A 60 6.48 -14.71 3.25
CA ARG A 60 6.98 -14.35 1.90
C ARG A 60 7.39 -12.88 1.83
N LEU A 61 6.57 -11.98 2.38
CA LEU A 61 6.88 -10.55 2.43
C LEU A 61 8.16 -10.29 3.24
N ALA A 62 8.30 -10.93 4.40
CA ALA A 62 9.50 -10.81 5.22
C ALA A 62 10.76 -11.30 4.50
N ASP A 63 10.67 -12.41 3.76
CA ASP A 63 11.80 -12.97 3.01
C ASP A 63 12.23 -12.04 1.87
N VAL A 64 11.28 -11.46 1.12
CA VAL A 64 11.56 -10.46 0.08
C VAL A 64 12.23 -9.22 0.67
N LEU A 65 11.73 -8.70 1.79
CA LEU A 65 12.31 -7.52 2.44
C LEU A 65 13.73 -7.78 2.97
N ARG A 66 14.04 -9.00 3.44
CA ARG A 66 15.40 -9.37 3.82
C ARG A 66 16.35 -9.47 2.63
N ALA A 67 15.86 -9.97 1.49
CA ALA A 67 16.65 -10.12 0.26
C ALA A 67 16.94 -8.77 -0.43
N ALA A 68 16.10 -7.75 -0.20
CA ALA A 68 16.26 -6.42 -0.74
C ALA A 68 17.19 -5.51 0.09
N ARG A 69 17.77 -6.02 1.20
CA ARG A 69 18.66 -5.27 2.11
C ARG A 69 20.10 -5.23 1.62
#